data_AF-A0A9N9T1V3-F1
#
_entry.id   AF-A0A9N9T1V3-F1
#
_cell.length_a   1.000
_cell.length_b   1.000
_cell.length_c   1.000
_cell.angle_alpha   90.00
_cell.angle_beta   90.00
_cell.angle_gamma   90.00
#
_symmetry.space_group_name_H-M   'P 1'
#
loop_
_entity.id
_entity.type
_entity.pdbx_description
1 polymer ?
#
loop_
_entity_poly.entity_id
_entity_poly.type
_entity_poly.pdbx_seq_one_letter_code
_entity_poly.pdbx_strand_id
1 'polypeptide(L)'
;MYQFYTDTIENPVSLTKYKNVFYSKFNLQFKTPHKDTCRMCDTYKAQISSAQATHKGNLGRNHREHLEISNELRNEMKVDLICAQQDETLETLTFNLQKTHPLPKIPTEVA
;
A
#
# COMPACT_ATOMS: atom_id res chain seq x y z
N MET A 1 -11.26 -11.75 4.65
CA MET A 1 -11.13 -13.07 4.00
C MET A 1 -11.97 -14.12 4.70
N TYR A 2 -11.63 -14.61 5.90
CA TYR A 2 -12.46 -15.61 6.57
C TYR A 2 -13.87 -15.09 6.91
N GLN A 3 -13.98 -13.85 7.42
CA GLN A 3 -15.28 -13.25 7.74
C GLN A 3 -16.18 -13.11 6.51
N PHE A 4 -15.63 -12.61 5.39
CA PHE A 4 -16.34 -12.60 4.11
C PHE A 4 -16.78 -14.00 3.64
N TYR A 5 -15.96 -15.04 3.89
CA TYR A 5 -16.31 -16.42 3.58
C TYR A 5 -17.46 -16.94 4.48
N THR A 6 -17.47 -16.60 5.77
CA THR A 6 -18.57 -16.99 6.67
C THR A 6 -19.87 -16.26 6.36
N ASP A 7 -19.77 -15.02 5.85
CA ASP A 7 -20.95 -14.20 5.53
C ASP A 7 -21.60 -14.61 4.20
N THR A 8 -20.90 -15.38 3.35
CA THR A 8 -21.35 -15.77 2.00
C THR A 8 -21.73 -17.25 1.86
N ILE A 9 -21.39 -18.08 2.84
CA ILE A 9 -21.59 -19.54 2.78
C ILE A 9 -22.46 -19.98 3.96
N GLU A 10 -23.52 -20.73 3.67
CA GLU A 10 -24.53 -21.18 4.64
C GLU A 10 -23.95 -22.13 5.72
N ASN A 11 -22.95 -22.93 5.36
CA ASN A 11 -22.29 -23.87 6.28
C ASN A 11 -20.75 -23.74 6.19
N PRO A 12 -20.17 -22.68 6.77
CA PRO A 12 -18.74 -22.43 6.65
C PRO A 12 -17.94 -23.41 7.51
N VAL A 13 -16.78 -23.83 7.01
CA VAL A 13 -15.84 -24.63 7.82
C VAL A 13 -15.17 -23.79 8.90
N SER A 14 -14.63 -24.44 9.93
CA SER A 14 -13.86 -23.76 10.98
C SER A 14 -12.64 -23.01 10.41
N LEU A 15 -12.24 -21.92 11.05
CA LEU A 15 -11.09 -21.11 10.65
C LEU A 15 -9.82 -21.96 10.46
N THR A 16 -9.63 -22.97 11.31
CA THR A 16 -8.50 -23.91 11.20
C THR A 16 -8.55 -24.69 9.89
N LYS A 17 -9.70 -25.26 9.54
CA LYS A 17 -9.86 -26.03 8.30
C LYS A 17 -9.77 -25.12 7.07
N TYR A 18 -10.33 -23.92 7.15
CA TYR A 18 -10.17 -22.87 6.15
C TYR A 18 -8.69 -22.57 5.94
N LYS A 19 -7.95 -22.21 7.00
CA LYS A 19 -6.51 -21.89 6.91
C LYS A 19 -5.68 -23.04 6.33
N ASN A 20 -5.93 -24.28 6.76
CA ASN A 20 -5.21 -25.45 6.28
C ASN A 20 -5.34 -25.63 4.78
N VAL A 21 -6.51 -25.34 4.18
CA VAL A 21 -6.68 -25.43 2.72
C VAL A 21 -5.78 -24.42 2.00
N PHE A 22 -5.73 -23.17 2.45
CA PHE A 22 -4.88 -22.14 1.83
C PHE A 22 -3.38 -22.43 2.01
N TYR A 23 -2.96 -22.92 3.18
CA TYR A 23 -1.57 -23.29 3.42
C TYR A 23 -1.13 -24.52 2.61
N SER A 24 -1.93 -25.59 2.63
CA SER A 24 -1.52 -26.89 2.06
C SER A 24 -1.81 -27.03 0.57
N LYS A 25 -2.90 -26.44 0.06
CA LYS A 25 -3.32 -26.61 -1.34
C LYS A 25 -2.91 -25.46 -2.24
N PHE A 26 -2.71 -24.26 -1.69
CA PHE A 26 -2.44 -23.06 -2.45
C PHE A 26 -1.12 -22.36 -2.07
N ASN A 27 -0.41 -22.84 -1.04
CA ASN A 27 0.80 -22.20 -0.49
C ASN A 27 0.59 -20.69 -0.18
N LEU A 28 -0.64 -20.30 0.15
CA LEU A 28 -1.01 -18.93 0.46
C LEU A 28 -0.90 -18.72 1.97
N GLN A 29 0.15 -18.03 2.40
CA GLN A 29 0.29 -17.63 3.80
C GLN A 29 -0.64 -16.45 4.11
N PHE A 30 -1.47 -16.57 5.14
CA PHE A 30 -2.16 -15.44 5.78
C PHE A 30 -1.14 -14.62 6.55
N LYS A 31 -0.33 -13.84 5.83
CA LYS A 31 0.48 -12.80 6.45
C LYS A 31 -0.47 -11.77 7.05
N THR A 32 -0.17 -11.31 8.25
CA THR A 32 -0.78 -10.08 8.76
C THR A 32 -0.58 -9.01 7.68
N PRO A 33 -1.64 -8.32 7.24
CA PRO A 33 -1.48 -7.22 6.29
C PRO A 33 -0.41 -6.28 6.85
N HIS A 34 0.74 -6.20 6.18
CA HIS A 34 1.70 -5.18 6.52
C HIS A 34 1.03 -3.87 6.11
N LYS A 35 0.82 -2.97 7.08
CA LYS A 35 0.34 -1.65 6.72
C LYS A 35 1.45 -1.03 5.89
N ASP A 36 1.19 -0.76 4.61
CA ASP A 36 2.11 0.01 3.79
C ASP A 36 1.96 1.48 4.22
N THR A 37 2.61 1.83 5.32
CA THR A 37 2.56 3.16 5.90
C THR A 37 3.77 3.95 5.46
N CYS A 38 3.53 5.24 5.16
CA CYS A 38 4.61 6.15 4.88
C CYS A 38 5.47 6.33 6.13
N ARG A 39 6.75 5.91 6.05
CA ARG A 39 7.73 6.06 7.13
C ARG A 39 7.83 7.49 7.65
N MET A 40 7.73 8.48 6.76
CA MET A 40 7.77 9.90 7.14
C MET A 40 6.55 10.29 7.96
N CYS A 41 5.35 9.92 7.53
CA CYS A 41 4.11 10.14 8.29
C CYS A 41 4.16 9.48 9.67
N ASP A 42 4.65 8.24 9.75
CA ASP A 42 4.79 7.53 11.03
C ASP A 42 5.79 8.23 11.95
N THR A 43 6.91 8.72 11.39
CA THR A 43 7.91 9.49 12.13
C THR A 43 7.34 10.81 12.66
N TYR A 44 6.63 11.57 11.83
CA TYR A 44 5.99 12.81 12.27
C TYR A 44 4.94 12.56 13.35
N LYS A 45 4.10 11.53 13.20
CA LYS A 45 3.11 11.16 14.23
C LYS A 45 3.78 10.83 15.57
N ALA A 46 4.85 10.04 15.55
CA ALA A 46 5.60 9.69 16.76
C ALA A 46 6.29 10.90 17.40
N GLN A 47 6.83 11.82 16.59
CA GLN A 47 7.46 13.05 17.09
C GLN A 47 6.43 14.03 17.65
N ILE A 48 5.29 14.22 16.98
CA ILE A 48 4.22 15.12 17.45
C ILE A 48 3.61 14.62 18.76
N SER A 49 3.45 13.29 18.91
CA SER A 49 2.90 12.70 20.13
C SER A 49 3.86 12.84 21.33
N SER A 50 5.17 12.82 21.09
CA SER A 50 6.21 12.89 22.13
C SER A 50 6.81 14.29 22.36
N ALA A 51 6.59 15.25 21.48
CA ALA A 51 7.20 16.58 21.56
C ALA A 51 6.59 17.50 22.64
N GLN A 52 7.40 18.40 23.18
CA GLN A 52 6.94 19.55 23.99
C GLN A 52 6.23 20.59 23.10
N ALA A 53 5.33 21.39 23.68
CA ALA A 53 4.40 22.27 22.95
C ALA A 53 5.06 23.19 21.91
N THR A 54 6.28 23.66 22.17
CA THR A 54 7.06 24.55 21.29
C THR A 54 7.48 23.89 19.97
N HIS A 55 7.74 22.58 19.96
CA HIS A 55 8.20 21.86 18.77
C HIS A 55 7.07 21.23 17.96
N LYS A 56 5.86 21.12 18.54
CA LYS A 56 4.68 20.57 17.84
C LYS A 56 4.25 21.42 16.64
N GLY A 57 4.41 22.74 16.72
CA GLY A 57 4.02 23.66 15.63
C GLY A 57 4.80 23.38 14.33
N ASN A 58 6.13 23.30 14.43
CA ASN A 58 6.99 23.05 13.29
C ASN A 58 6.81 21.64 12.73
N LEU A 59 6.73 20.62 13.59
CA LEU A 59 6.49 19.24 13.16
C LEU A 59 5.13 19.10 12.46
N GLY A 60 4.10 19.77 12.98
CA GLY A 60 2.77 19.79 12.36
C GLY A 60 2.76 20.48 11.00
N ARG A 61 3.52 21.58 10.83
CA ARG A 61 3.68 22.26 9.55
C ARG A 61 4.37 21.35 8.52
N ASN A 62 5.53 20.79 8.88
CA ASN A 62 6.29 19.91 7.97
C ASN A 62 5.48 18.66 7.57
N HIS A 63 4.67 18.12 8.49
CA HIS A 63 3.79 17.00 8.17
C HIS A 63 2.68 17.40 7.19
N ARG A 64 2.10 18.60 7.30
CA ARG A 64 1.12 19.11 6.33
C ARG A 64 1.74 19.32 4.96
N GLU A 65 2.90 19.98 4.89
CA GLU A 65 3.63 20.20 3.63
C GLU A 65 3.92 18.87 2.91
N HIS A 66 4.34 17.84 3.66
CA HIS A 66 4.53 16.49 3.10
C HIS A 66 3.24 15.91 2.48
N LEU A 67 2.09 16.11 3.12
CA LEU A 67 0.80 15.62 2.61
C LEU A 67 0.32 16.42 1.40
N GLU A 68 0.54 17.74 1.39
CA GLU A 68 0.23 18.63 0.27
C GLU A 68 0.99 18.20 -0.99
N ILE A 69 2.31 18.05 -0.90
CA ILE A 69 3.14 17.53 -2.00
C ILE A 69 2.64 16.17 -2.47
N SER A 70 2.31 15.26 -1.54
CA SER A 70 1.79 13.94 -1.91
C SER A 70 0.46 14.00 -2.65
N ASN A 71 -0.38 14.99 -2.40
CA ASN A 71 -1.65 15.17 -3.08
C ASN A 71 -1.49 15.85 -4.44
N GLU A 72 -0.59 16.83 -4.53
CA GLU A 72 -0.22 17.49 -5.79
C GLU A 72 0.30 16.47 -6.79
N LEU A 73 1.30 15.67 -6.41
CA LEU A 73 1.86 14.62 -7.28
C LEU A 73 0.81 13.59 -7.73
N ARG A 74 -0.16 13.25 -6.86
CA ARG A 74 -1.27 12.36 -7.23
C ARG A 74 -2.23 13.00 -8.22
N ASN A 75 -2.42 14.31 -8.12
CA ASN A 75 -3.28 15.04 -9.05
C ASN A 75 -2.58 15.21 -10.40
N GLU A 76 -1.29 15.55 -10.41
CA GLU A 76 -0.47 15.59 -11.63
C GLU A 76 -0.51 14.25 -12.36
N MET A 77 -0.27 13.14 -11.67
CA MET A 77 -0.38 11.80 -12.25
C MET A 77 -1.75 11.53 -12.90
N LYS A 78 -2.85 12.02 -12.31
CA LYS A 78 -4.19 11.87 -12.91
C LYS A 78 -4.35 12.74 -14.15
N VAL A 79 -3.84 13.97 -14.10
CA VAL A 79 -3.87 14.89 -15.24
C VAL A 79 -3.08 14.31 -16.40
N ASP A 80 -1.87 13.82 -16.15
CA ASP A 80 -1.01 13.19 -17.16
C ASP A 80 -1.71 11.99 -17.82
N LEU A 81 -2.36 11.14 -17.01
CA LEU A 81 -3.14 10.02 -17.53
C LEU A 81 -4.32 10.46 -18.41
N ILE A 82 -5.00 11.56 -18.07
CA ILE A 82 -6.09 12.10 -18.90
C ILE A 82 -5.53 12.67 -20.20
N CYS A 83 -4.41 13.39 -20.14
CA CYS A 83 -3.76 13.96 -21.32
C CYS A 83 -3.31 12.87 -22.28
N ALA A 84 -2.67 11.80 -21.80
CA ALA A 84 -2.26 10.67 -22.63
C ALA A 84 -3.44 9.90 -23.25
N GLN A 85 -4.64 9.97 -22.66
CA GLN A 85 -5.85 9.40 -23.27
C GLN A 85 -6.42 10.25 -24.39
N GLN A 86 -6.14 11.56 -24.39
CA GLN A 86 -6.71 12.53 -25.32
C GLN A 86 -5.76 12.87 -26.47
N ASP A 87 -4.46 12.73 -26.26
CA ASP A 87 -3.41 13.06 -27.22
C ASP A 87 -2.66 11.79 -27.65
N GLU A 88 -2.86 11.38 -28.91
CA GLU A 88 -2.18 10.20 -29.50
C GLU A 88 -0.66 10.36 -29.62
N THR A 89 -0.11 11.57 -29.41
CA THR A 89 1.33 11.84 -29.44
C THR A 89 1.99 11.85 -28.07
N LEU A 90 1.23 11.71 -26.99
CA LEU A 90 1.70 11.75 -25.62
C LEU A 90 1.58 10.38 -24.93
N GLU A 91 2.68 9.90 -24.36
CA GLU A 91 2.69 8.66 -23.58
C GLU A 91 3.20 8.92 -22.14
N THR A 92 2.47 8.42 -21.15
CA THR A 92 2.78 8.61 -19.73
C THR A 92 3.22 7.29 -19.09
N LEU A 93 4.41 7.29 -18.49
CA LEU A 93 4.94 6.16 -17.73
C LEU A 93 4.84 6.43 -16.23
N THR A 94 4.05 5.64 -15.51
CA THR A 94 3.92 5.73 -14.05
C THR A 94 4.52 4.51 -13.37
N PHE A 95 5.44 4.74 -12.43
CA PHE A 95 6.05 3.67 -11.64
C PHE A 95 5.59 3.75 -10.18
N ASN A 96 4.89 2.73 -9.70
CA ASN A 96 4.61 2.61 -8.28
C ASN A 96 5.82 1.99 -7.57
N LEU A 97 6.58 2.82 -6.86
CA LEU A 97 7.75 2.42 -6.07
C LEU A 97 7.42 1.96 -4.64
N GLN A 98 6.14 1.82 -4.29
CA GLN A 98 5.77 1.11 -3.06
C GLN A 98 6.38 -0.29 -3.06
N LYS A 99 6.69 -0.83 -1.88
CA LYS A 99 7.23 -2.19 -1.73
C LYS A 99 6.25 -3.18 -2.38
N THR A 100 6.49 -3.50 -3.64
CA THR A 100 5.96 -4.70 -4.24
C THR A 100 6.55 -5.84 -3.44
N HIS A 101 5.70 -6.76 -2.99
CA HIS A 101 6.19 -8.04 -2.47
C HIS A 101 7.27 -8.56 -3.42
N PRO A 102 8.35 -9.18 -2.90
CA PRO A 102 9.43 -9.65 -3.75
C PRO A 102 8.84 -10.39 -4.94
N LEU A 103 9.17 -9.91 -6.14
CA LEU A 103 8.74 -10.57 -7.37
C LEU A 103 9.12 -12.04 -7.25
N PRO A 104 8.23 -12.97 -7.65
CA PRO A 104 8.61 -14.38 -7.69
C PRO A 104 9.92 -14.48 -8.48
N LYS A 105 10.93 -15.12 -7.88
CA LYS A 105 12.20 -15.36 -8.57
C LYS A 105 11.88 -16.19 -9.81
N ILE A 106 11.92 -15.57 -10.98
CA ILE A 106 11.89 -16.29 -12.24
C ILE A 106 13.29 -16.88 -12.40
N PRO A 107 13.47 -18.21 -12.38
CA PRO A 107 14.74 -18.80 -12.72
C PRO A 107 14.94 -18.56 -14.22
N THR A 108 15.75 -17.58 -14.58
CA THR A 108 16.23 -17.46 -15.96
C THR A 108 17.36 -18.47 -16.16
N GLU A 109 17.11 -19.46 -17.01
CA GLU A 109 18.14 -20.34 -17.59
C GLU A 109 18.99 -19.57 -18.61
N VAL A 110 19.72 -18.56 -18.15
CA VAL A 110 20.76 -17.94 -18.96
C VAL A 110 22.08 -18.17 -18.24
N ALA A 111 22.83 -19.13 -18.78
CA ALA A 111 24.22 -19.40 -18.48
C ALA A 111 25.13 -18.24 -18.89
#